data_AF-X0X6V3-F1
#
_entry.id   AF-X0X6V3-F1
#
_cell.length_a   1.000
_cell.length_b   1.000
_cell.length_c   1.000
_cell.angle_alpha   90.00
_cell.angle_beta   90.00
_cell.angle_gamma   90.00
#
_symmetry.space_group_name_H-M   'P 1'
#
loop_
_entity.id
_entity.type
_entity.pdbx_description
1 polymer ?
#
loop_
_entity_poly.entity_id
_entity_poly.type
_entity_poly.pdbx_seq_one_letter_code
_entity_poly.pdbx_strand_id
1 'polypeptide(L)'
;IKTSKLELTTVVIELTDFDQAIEVVKDLVQKQGVQSIHLCPGFPNQAVARVASAVGGRAAVHVSRGDIPGTNMVSEILGKEGWFNEEG
;
A
#
# COMPACT_ATOMS: atom_id res chain seq x y z
N ILE A 1 7.52 12.17 5.73
CA ILE A 1 7.18 13.58 5.42
C ILE A 1 6.37 14.13 6.57
N LYS A 2 6.78 15.25 7.17
CA LYS A 2 6.11 15.84 8.33
C LYS A 2 5.65 17.25 8.05
N THR A 3 4.44 17.57 8.49
CA THR A 3 3.81 18.89 8.43
C THR A 3 3.20 19.23 9.80
N SER A 4 2.61 20.41 9.94
CA SER A 4 1.88 20.80 11.15
C SER A 4 0.59 19.99 11.40
N LYS A 5 0.05 19.30 10.37
CA LYS A 5 -1.22 18.58 10.45
C LYS A 5 -1.09 17.06 10.38
N LEU A 6 0.00 16.58 9.80
CA LEU A 6 0.17 15.19 9.37
C LEU A 6 1.66 14.82 9.38
N GLU A 7 1.94 13.62 9.84
CA GLU A 7 3.22 12.94 9.61
C GLU A 7 2.96 11.64 8.85
N LEU A 8 3.63 11.48 7.71
CA LEU A 8 3.56 10.31 6.85
C LEU A 8 4.89 9.56 6.91
N THR A 9 4.81 8.29 7.27
CA THR A 9 5.92 7.34 7.21
C THR A 9 5.62 6.30 6.13
N THR A 10 6.54 6.11 5.19
CA THR A 10 6.44 5.08 4.16
C THR A 10 7.45 4.00 4.46
N VAL A 11 7.00 2.75 4.51
CA VAL A 11 7.86 1.58 4.67
C VAL A 11 7.67 0.69 3.45
N VAL A 12 8.78 0.30 2.84
CA VAL A 12 8.82 -0.68 1.76
C VAL A 12 9.26 -2.01 2.36
N ILE A 13 8.55 -3.07 2.01
CA ILE A 13 8.81 -4.44 2.44
C ILE A 13 9.13 -5.30 1.23
N GLU A 14 9.72 -6.47 1.45
CA GLU A 14 9.91 -7.45 0.39
C GLU A 14 8.58 -7.95 -0.16
N LEU A 15 8.56 -8.23 -1.47
CA LEU A 15 7.37 -8.74 -2.13
C LEU A 15 7.03 -10.11 -1.52
N THR A 16 5.80 -10.27 -1.03
CA THR A 16 5.25 -11.49 -0.40
C THR A 16 5.62 -11.76 1.06
N ASP A 17 6.57 -11.02 1.67
CA ASP A 17 6.84 -11.16 3.11
C ASP A 17 5.84 -10.33 3.94
N PHE A 18 4.64 -10.90 4.10
CA PHE A 18 3.62 -10.27 4.92
C PHE A 18 3.91 -10.37 6.43
N ASP A 19 4.80 -11.26 6.86
CA ASP A 19 5.15 -11.40 8.28
C ASP A 19 6.01 -10.20 8.73
N GLN A 20 6.96 -9.79 7.88
CA GLN A 20 7.67 -8.52 8.04
C GLN A 20 6.70 -7.34 8.13
N ALA A 21 5.67 -7.30 7.29
CA ALA A 21 4.65 -6.25 7.33
C ALA A 21 3.93 -6.19 8.67
N ILE A 22 3.59 -7.34 9.25
CA ILE A 22 2.91 -7.43 10.55
C ILE A 22 3.78 -6.86 11.67
N GLU A 23 5.07 -7.20 11.71
CA GLU A 23 5.98 -6.70 12.74
C GLU A 23 6.19 -5.18 12.63
N VAL A 24 6.37 -4.67 11.40
CA VAL A 24 6.44 -3.23 11.16
C VAL A 24 5.17 -2.52 11.65
N VAL A 25 3.99 -3.05 11.31
CA VAL A 25 2.72 -2.44 11.72
C VAL A 25 2.56 -2.44 13.24
N LYS A 26 2.90 -3.54 13.92
CA LYS A 26 2.86 -3.59 15.39
C LYS A 26 3.74 -2.51 15.98
N ASP A 27 4.97 -2.35 15.48
CA ASP A 27 5.91 -1.35 15.98
C ASP A 27 5.42 0.09 15.72
N LEU A 28 4.92 0.38 14.52
CA LEU A 28 4.37 1.69 14.17
C LEU A 28 3.19 2.08 15.07
N VAL A 29 2.29 1.13 15.33
CA VAL A 29 1.10 1.39 16.13
C VAL A 29 1.43 1.45 17.62
N GLN A 30 2.25 0.53 18.13
CA GLN A 30 2.51 0.40 19.57
C GLN A 30 3.56 1.38 20.08
N LYS A 31 4.63 1.59 19.31
CA LYS A 31 5.77 2.41 19.75
C LYS A 31 5.67 3.84 19.24
N GLN A 32 5.17 4.03 18.02
CA GLN A 32 5.09 5.35 17.40
C GLN A 32 3.69 5.98 17.44
N GLY A 33 2.67 5.22 17.85
CA GLY A 33 1.31 5.74 18.01
C GLY A 33 0.64 6.13 16.69
N VAL A 34 1.01 5.51 15.57
CA VAL A 34 0.38 5.75 14.26
C VAL A 34 -1.12 5.43 14.33
N GLN A 35 -1.96 6.32 13.82
CA GLN A 35 -3.42 6.19 13.88
C GLN A 35 -4.07 5.70 12.57
N SER A 36 -3.31 5.64 11.47
CA SER A 36 -3.81 5.18 10.17
C SER A 36 -2.74 4.40 9.41
N ILE A 37 -3.09 3.20 8.95
CA ILE A 37 -2.25 2.32 8.14
C ILE A 37 -2.85 2.22 6.74
N HIS A 38 -2.06 2.60 5.74
CA HIS A 38 -2.46 2.55 4.33
C HIS A 38 -1.64 1.49 3.58
N LEU A 39 -2.29 0.42 3.14
CA LEU A 39 -1.67 -0.70 2.45
C LEU A 39 -1.70 -0.50 0.93
N CYS A 40 -0.62 -0.91 0.27
CA CYS A 40 -0.54 -0.90 -1.19
C CYS A 40 -1.47 -1.96 -1.81
N PRO A 41 -1.80 -1.84 -3.12
CA PRO A 41 -2.68 -2.78 -3.80
C PRO A 41 -2.22 -4.24 -3.80
N GLY A 42 -0.92 -4.48 -3.59
CA GLY A 42 -0.34 -5.82 -3.54
C GLY A 42 -0.74 -6.66 -2.33
N PHE A 43 -1.39 -6.08 -1.32
CA PHE A 43 -1.86 -6.84 -0.16
C PHE A 43 -3.14 -7.65 -0.50
N PRO A 44 -3.08 -9.00 -0.49
CA PRO A 44 -4.28 -9.82 -0.62
C PRO A 44 -5.18 -9.66 0.60
N ASN A 45 -6.48 -9.95 0.46
CA ASN A 45 -7.46 -9.78 1.55
C ASN A 45 -7.06 -10.51 2.84
N GLN A 46 -6.46 -11.70 2.74
CA GLN A 46 -5.96 -12.44 3.89
C GLN A 46 -4.84 -11.69 4.63
N ALA A 47 -3.90 -11.07 3.90
CA ALA A 47 -2.85 -10.26 4.51
C ALA A 47 -3.43 -9.00 5.17
N VAL A 48 -4.41 -8.34 4.52
CA VAL A 48 -5.12 -7.18 5.11
C VAL A 48 -5.79 -7.57 6.43
N ALA A 49 -6.46 -8.74 6.49
CA ALA A 49 -7.09 -9.22 7.71
C ALA A 49 -6.08 -9.49 8.85
N ARG A 50 -4.90 -10.06 8.50
CA ARG A 50 -3.80 -10.25 9.46
C ARG A 50 -3.29 -8.92 9.99
N VAL A 51 -3.11 -7.92 9.12
CA VAL A 51 -2.71 -6.56 9.51
C VAL A 51 -3.74 -5.95 10.45
N ALA A 52 -5.04 -5.99 10.09
CA ALA A 52 -6.11 -5.47 10.94
C ALA A 52 -6.14 -6.12 12.32
N SER A 53 -5.91 -7.44 12.37
CA SER A 53 -5.81 -8.18 13.63
C SER A 53 -4.61 -7.73 14.47
N ALA A 54 -3.45 -7.52 13.85
CA ALA A 54 -2.23 -7.06 14.52
C ALA A 54 -2.32 -5.61 15.04
N VAL A 55 -3.05 -4.75 14.32
CA VAL A 55 -3.36 -3.38 14.75
C VAL A 55 -4.24 -3.38 16.01
N GLY A 56 -5.13 -4.36 16.16
CA GLY A 56 -5.95 -4.53 17.36
C GLY A 56 -6.85 -3.33 17.66
N GLY A 57 -7.36 -2.67 16.61
CA GLY A 57 -8.26 -1.50 16.73
C GLY A 57 -7.59 -0.18 17.12
N ARG A 58 -6.26 -0.14 17.28
CA ARG A 58 -5.52 1.09 17.66
C ARG A 58 -5.34 2.09 16.52
N ALA A 59 -5.46 1.63 15.28
CA ALA A 59 -5.36 2.44 14.06
C ALA A 59 -6.40 1.99 13.03
N ALA A 60 -6.80 2.89 12.15
CA ALA A 60 -7.60 2.52 10.97
C ALA A 60 -6.72 1.77 9.95
N VAL A 61 -7.29 0.77 9.27
CA VAL A 61 -6.58 0.00 8.22
C VAL A 61 -7.30 0.18 6.90
N HIS A 62 -6.57 0.70 5.92
CA HIS A 62 -7.05 0.94 4.56
C HIS A 62 -6.19 0.16 3.57
N VAL A 63 -6.77 -0.28 2.46
CA VAL A 63 -6.02 -0.88 1.35
C VAL A 63 -6.44 -0.19 0.05
N SER A 64 -5.45 0.28 -0.72
CA SER A 64 -5.71 0.77 -2.06
C SER A 64 -6.17 -0.38 -2.95
N ARG A 65 -7.27 -0.20 -3.68
CA ARG A 65 -7.70 -1.09 -4.76
C ARG A 65 -7.78 -0.28 -6.04
N GLY A 66 -7.24 -0.82 -7.12
CA GLY A 66 -7.18 -0.15 -8.42
C GLY A 66 -7.97 -0.91 -9.48
N ASP A 67 -8.27 -0.22 -10.58
CA ASP A 67 -8.89 -0.81 -11.77
C ASP A 67 -7.81 -1.40 -12.69
N ILE A 68 -7.37 -2.63 -12.39
CA ILE A 68 -6.38 -3.35 -13.23
C ILE A 68 -6.92 -3.56 -14.65
N PRO A 69 -8.18 -4.01 -14.88
CA PRO A 69 -8.74 -4.12 -16.23
C PRO A 69 -8.71 -2.82 -17.03
N GLY A 70 -9.17 -1.72 -16.45
CA GLY A 70 -9.12 -0.41 -17.10
C GLY A 70 -7.69 0.05 -17.37
N THR A 71 -6.78 -0.19 -16.42
CA THR A 71 -5.34 0.09 -16.60
C THR A 71 -4.76 -0.67 -17.80
N ASN A 72 -5.09 -1.95 -17.95
CA ASN A 72 -4.62 -2.77 -19.06
C ASN A 72 -5.20 -2.30 -20.40
N MET A 73 -6.49 -1.97 -20.45
CA MET A 73 -7.14 -1.44 -21.65
C MET A 73 -6.50 -0.12 -22.10
N VAL A 74 -6.30 0.81 -21.16
CA VAL A 74 -5.65 2.10 -21.46
C VAL A 74 -4.22 1.87 -21.93
N SER A 75 -3.46 0.99 -21.27
CA SER A 75 -2.10 0.65 -21.68
C SER A 75 -2.04 0.07 -23.10
N GLU A 76 -2.98 -0.81 -23.48
CA GLU A 76 -3.05 -1.35 -24.85
C GLU A 76 -3.30 -0.24 -25.88
N ILE A 77 -4.24 0.67 -25.61
CA ILE A 77 -4.57 1.78 -26.52
C ILE A 77 -3.37 2.72 -26.67
N LEU A 78 -2.77 3.14 -25.55
CA LEU A 78 -1.60 4.02 -25.57
C LEU A 78 -0.44 3.39 -26.36
N GLY A 79 -0.24 2.07 -26.24
CA GLY A 79 0.75 1.34 -27.03
C GLY A 79 0.46 1.37 -28.53
N LYS A 80 -0.80 1.18 -28.95
CA LYS A 80 -1.21 1.29 -30.36
C LYS A 80 -1.01 2.69 -30.93
N GLU A 81 -1.20 3.72 -30.11
CA GLU A 81 -0.96 5.12 -30.47
C GLU A 81 0.54 5.51 -30.38
N GLY A 82 1.43 4.56 -30.11
CA GLY A 82 2.87 4.78 -30.13
C GLY A 82 3.45 5.54 -28.94
N TRP A 83 2.69 5.70 -27.85
CA TRP A 83 3.12 6.45 -26.65
C TRP A 83 4.32 5.83 -25.93
N PHE A 84 4.60 4.56 -26.17
CA PHE A 84 5.70 3.82 -25.53
C PHE A 84 6.83 3.48 -26.50
N ASN A 85 6.80 4.03 -27.71
CA ASN A 85 7.89 3.85 -28.66
C ASN A 85 9.11 4.63 -28.15
N GLU A 86 10.26 3.95 -28.09
CA GLU A 86 11.54 4.51 -27.64
C GLU A 86 12.05 5.55 -28.66
N GLU A 87 11.52 6.76 -28.61
CA GLU A 87 12.21 7.98 -29.07
C GLU A 87 12.28 8.95 -27.89
N GLY A 88 13.21 8.66 -26.98
CA GLY A 88 13.65 9.53 -25.89
C GLY A 88 15.16 9.49 -25.77
#